data_AF-A0A651HQ89-F1
#
_entry.id   AF-A0A651HQ89-F1
#
_cell.length_a   1.000
_cell.length_b   1.000
_cell.length_c   1.000
_cell.angle_alpha   90.00
_cell.angle_beta   90.00
_cell.angle_gamma   90.00
#
_symmetry.space_group_name_H-M   'P 1'
#
loop_
_entity.id
_entity.type
_entity.pdbx_description
1 polymer ?
#
loop_
_entity_poly.entity_id
_entity_poly.type
_entity_poly.pdbx_seq_one_letter_code
_entity_poly.pdbx_strand_id
1 'polypeptide(L)'
;MERLRAHGVRLERGAAVEAATVQRFHVQEKTVAERVFQGRNEVTMQGGWEEVATGDLSRLEAGGELVAPDDWWVVPMDQPLARLAFLLLEPRSDDGLAAWGLVDPWIGDAFPVLRLVSDR
;
A
#
# COMPACT_ATOMS: atom_id res chain seq x y z
N MET A 1 0.49 9.32 -4.57
CA MET A 1 -0.50 10.14 -3.82
C MET A 1 -1.50 10.86 -4.71
N GLU A 2 -1.07 11.53 -5.79
CA GLU A 2 -1.95 12.30 -6.71
C GLU A 2 -3.22 11.54 -7.13
N ARG A 3 -3.07 10.24 -7.45
CA ARG A 3 -4.19 9.38 -7.89
C ARG A 3 -5.29 9.23 -6.84
N LEU A 4 -4.93 9.05 -5.57
CA LEU A 4 -5.93 8.99 -4.49
C LEU A 4 -6.64 10.32 -4.32
N ARG A 5 -5.89 11.44 -4.40
CA ARG A 5 -6.46 12.79 -4.32
C ARG A 5 -7.42 13.08 -5.48
N ALA A 6 -7.13 12.58 -6.68
CA ALA A 6 -8.02 12.70 -7.83
C ALA A 6 -9.40 12.03 -7.61
N HIS A 7 -9.48 11.02 -6.75
CA HIS A 7 -10.73 10.41 -6.30
C HIS A 7 -11.38 11.12 -5.10
N GLY A 8 -10.77 12.19 -4.58
CA GLY A 8 -11.25 12.91 -3.39
C GLY A 8 -10.86 12.27 -2.06
N VAL A 9 -9.99 11.25 -2.06
CA VAL A 9 -9.51 10.61 -0.83
C VAL A 9 -8.62 11.59 -0.04
N ARG A 10 -8.97 11.84 1.22
CA ARG A 10 -8.17 12.65 2.13
C ARG A 10 -6.92 11.90 2.57
N LEU A 11 -5.83 12.65 2.68
CA LEU A 11 -4.50 12.17 3.06
C LEU A 11 -3.90 13.13 4.09
N GLU A 12 -3.23 12.57 5.10
CA GLU A 12 -2.55 13.32 6.15
C GLU A 12 -1.06 12.96 6.16
N ARG A 13 -0.18 13.89 6.53
CA ARG A 13 1.25 13.56 6.67
C ARG A 13 1.45 12.74 7.95
N GLY A 14 2.17 11.62 7.85
CA GLY A 14 2.29 10.65 8.93
C GLY A 14 3.23 11.10 10.03
N ALA A 15 2.69 11.70 11.09
CA ALA A 15 3.32 11.65 12.43
C ALA A 15 2.81 10.43 13.25
N ALA A 16 1.79 9.73 12.74
CA ALA A 16 0.99 8.75 13.49
C ALA A 16 1.53 7.31 13.45
N VAL A 17 2.79 7.11 13.06
CA VAL A 17 3.39 5.77 12.98
C VAL A 17 4.31 5.48 14.17
N GLU A 18 4.37 6.38 15.15
CA GLU A 18 5.15 6.16 16.36
C GLU A 18 4.36 5.25 17.34
N ALA A 19 4.91 4.06 17.60
CA ALA A 19 4.46 3.06 18.59
C ALA A 19 3.18 2.24 18.29
N ALA A 20 2.85 1.99 17.02
CA ALA A 20 1.78 1.06 16.66
C ALA A 20 2.31 -0.34 16.30
N THR A 21 1.41 -1.32 16.22
CA THR A 21 1.62 -2.51 15.40
C THR A 21 0.99 -2.25 14.04
N VAL A 22 1.71 -2.51 12.96
CA VAL A 22 1.18 -2.45 11.60
C VAL A 22 1.08 -3.83 10.99
N GLN A 23 0.22 -3.99 10.00
CA GLN A 23 0.31 -5.11 9.07
C GLN A 23 1.00 -4.65 7.79
N ARG A 24 2.00 -5.42 7.35
CA ARG A 24 2.58 -5.32 6.02
C ARG A 24 2.16 -6.52 5.18
N PHE A 25 2.06 -6.33 3.88
CA PHE A 25 1.81 -7.44 2.95
C PHE A 25 3.15 -7.91 2.37
N HIS A 26 3.60 -9.09 2.77
CA HIS A 26 4.78 -9.74 2.19
C HIS A 26 4.41 -10.35 0.83
N VAL A 27 5.08 -9.89 -0.22
CA VAL A 27 4.88 -10.32 -1.59
C VAL A 27 5.61 -11.65 -1.81
N GLN A 28 4.87 -12.67 -2.22
CA GLN A 28 5.44 -13.98 -2.57
C GLN A 28 5.57 -14.13 -4.09
N GLU A 29 4.60 -13.61 -4.83
CA GLU A 29 4.59 -13.69 -6.29
C GLU A 29 3.96 -12.43 -6.86
N LYS A 30 4.55 -11.93 -7.94
CA LYS A 30 4.03 -10.85 -8.76
C LYS A 30 4.05 -11.30 -10.22
N THR A 31 2.87 -11.36 -10.83
CA THR A 31 2.72 -11.81 -12.21
C THR A 31 2.20 -10.66 -13.07
N VAL A 32 2.81 -10.46 -14.22
CA VAL A 32 2.37 -9.46 -15.21
C VAL A 32 1.75 -10.21 -16.38
N ALA A 33 0.50 -9.90 -16.71
CA ALA A 33 -0.21 -10.55 -17.80
C ALA A 33 0.51 -10.32 -19.13
N GLU A 34 0.65 -11.35 -19.97
CA GLU A 34 1.27 -11.20 -21.29
C GLU A 34 0.44 -10.32 -22.23
N ARG A 35 -0.89 -10.40 -22.10
CA ARG A 35 -1.83 -9.66 -22.94
C ARG A 35 -2.14 -8.28 -22.35
N VAL A 36 -2.10 -7.28 -23.23
CA VAL A 36 -2.52 -5.92 -22.90
C VAL A 36 -4.05 -5.83 -22.78
N PHE A 37 -4.53 -5.22 -21.71
CA PHE A 37 -5.91 -4.83 -21.46
C PHE A 37 -5.96 -3.34 -21.14
N GLN A 38 -6.83 -2.58 -21.83
CA GLN A 38 -6.97 -1.13 -21.66
C GLN A 38 -5.64 -0.34 -21.68
N GLY A 39 -4.71 -0.77 -22.55
CA GLY A 39 -3.42 -0.10 -22.74
C GLY A 39 -2.37 -0.42 -21.67
N ARG A 40 -2.61 -1.39 -20.79
CA ARG A 40 -1.66 -1.85 -19.78
C ARG A 40 -1.68 -3.37 -19.64
N ASN A 41 -0.60 -3.93 -19.12
CA ASN A 41 -0.58 -5.32 -18.69
C ASN A 41 -1.03 -5.36 -17.24
N GLU A 42 -2.04 -6.16 -16.95
CA GLU A 42 -2.55 -6.33 -15.59
C GLU A 42 -1.51 -7.01 -14.70
N VAL A 43 -1.47 -6.64 -13.43
CA VAL A 43 -0.56 -7.21 -12.44
C VAL A 43 -1.37 -7.98 -11.40
N THR A 44 -1.03 -9.24 -11.17
CA THR A 44 -1.60 -10.03 -10.08
C THR A 44 -0.57 -10.21 -8.98
N MET A 45 -1.00 -10.01 -7.72
CA MET A 45 -0.14 -10.17 -6.54
C MET A 45 -0.59 -11.37 -5.71
N GLN A 46 0.37 -12.15 -5.22
CA GLN A 46 0.15 -13.17 -4.19
C GLN A 46 1.07 -12.92 -2.99
N GLY A 47 0.59 -13.30 -1.80
CA GLY A 47 1.28 -13.02 -0.56
C GLY A 47 0.38 -13.06 0.67
N GLY A 48 0.90 -12.59 1.79
CA GLY A 48 0.22 -12.62 3.08
C GLY A 48 0.43 -11.36 3.89
N TRP A 49 -0.56 -11.03 4.73
CA TRP A 49 -0.43 -9.98 5.73
C TRP A 49 0.28 -10.53 6.96
N GLU A 50 1.27 -9.80 7.46
CA GLU A 50 1.99 -10.11 8.69
C GLU A 50 2.11 -8.86 9.58
N GLU A 51 2.09 -9.06 10.89
CA GLU A 51 2.22 -7.99 11.87
C GLU A 51 3.68 -7.64 12.11
N VAL A 52 3.97 -6.34 12.14
CA VAL A 52 5.31 -5.78 12.33
C VAL A 52 5.21 -4.60 13.30
N ALA A 53 6.12 -4.54 14.27
CA ALA A 53 6.21 -3.42 15.19
C ALA A 53 6.68 -2.17 14.46
N THR A 54 6.10 -1.00 14.76
CA THR A 54 6.47 0.24 14.06
C THR A 54 7.94 0.65 14.25
N GLY A 55 8.59 0.18 15.33
CA GLY A 55 10.03 0.41 15.54
C GLY A 55 10.92 -0.24 14.47
N ASP A 56 10.42 -1.26 13.79
CA ASP A 56 11.09 -1.92 12.67
C ASP A 56 10.77 -1.25 11.32
N LEU A 57 9.98 -0.18 11.27
CA LEU A 57 9.66 0.50 10.00
C LEU A 57 10.82 1.23 9.38
N SER A 58 11.80 1.65 10.18
CA SER A 58 13.08 2.13 9.67
C SER A 58 13.86 1.07 8.88
N ARG A 59 13.41 -0.19 8.92
CA ARG A 59 13.90 -1.32 8.09
C ARG A 59 12.92 -1.71 6.98
N LEU A 60 11.74 -1.07 6.89
CA LEU A 60 10.85 -1.36 5.77
C LEU A 60 11.40 -0.72 4.52
N GLU A 61 11.71 -1.58 3.56
CA GLU A 61 12.10 -1.20 2.23
C GLU A 61 10.83 -0.97 1.39
N ALA A 62 10.66 0.23 0.85
CA ALA A 62 9.74 0.45 -0.27
C ALA A 62 10.60 0.68 -1.52
N GLY A 63 10.51 -0.24 -2.49
CA GLY A 63 11.38 -0.19 -3.66
C GLY A 63 12.88 -0.34 -3.35
N GLY A 64 13.25 -0.96 -2.22
CA GLY A 64 14.64 -1.18 -1.81
C GLY A 64 15.29 -0.03 -1.03
N GLU A 65 14.52 1.01 -0.67
CA GLU A 65 15.01 2.13 0.16
C GLU A 65 14.27 2.21 1.49
N LEU A 66 15.00 2.57 2.55
CA LEU A 66 14.43 2.80 3.88
C LEU A 66 13.59 4.09 3.86
N VAL A 67 12.31 3.99 4.19
CA VAL A 67 11.40 5.13 4.23
C VAL A 67 11.30 5.67 5.66
N ALA A 68 11.64 6.95 5.87
CA ALA A 68 11.51 7.56 7.19
C ALA A 68 10.02 7.65 7.61
N PRO A 69 9.70 7.59 8.92
CA PRO A 69 8.32 7.68 9.39
C PRO A 69 7.54 8.89 8.85
N ASP A 70 8.21 10.05 8.76
CA ASP A 70 7.61 11.30 8.28
C ASP A 70 7.35 11.35 6.76
N ASP A 71 7.89 10.39 6.01
CA ASP A 71 7.69 10.27 4.56
C ASP A 71 6.42 9.49 4.19
N TRP A 72 5.78 8.86 5.19
CA TRP A 72 4.52 8.18 5.00
C TRP A 72 3.34 9.14 4.94
N TRP A 73 2.35 8.76 4.14
CA TRP A 73 1.02 9.38 4.14
C TRP A 73 0.03 8.46 4.84
N VAL A 74 -0.81 9.04 5.68
CA VAL A 74 -1.91 8.34 6.33
C VAL A 74 -3.18 8.57 5.53
N VAL A 75 -3.94 7.49 5.32
CA VAL A 75 -5.30 7.53 4.78
C VAL A 75 -6.26 7.33 5.95
N PRO A 76 -6.94 8.38 6.45
CA PRO A 76 -7.92 8.23 7.52
C PRO A 76 -9.07 7.33 7.05
N MET A 77 -9.46 6.36 7.87
CA MET A 77 -10.54 5.42 7.52
C MET A 77 -11.92 5.91 8.00
N ASP A 78 -11.99 7.04 8.70
CA ASP A 78 -13.19 7.76 9.15
C ASP A 78 -13.67 8.78 8.10
N GLN A 79 -13.60 8.41 6.83
CA GLN A 79 -14.04 9.25 5.72
C GLN A 79 -15.02 8.50 4.79
N PRO A 80 -15.94 9.21 4.10
CA PRO A 80 -16.94 8.56 3.23
C PRO A 80 -16.34 7.65 2.15
N LEU A 81 -15.12 7.94 1.70
CA LEU A 81 -14.41 7.21 0.66
C LEU A 81 -13.45 6.13 1.20
N ALA A 82 -13.50 5.79 2.49
CA ALA A 82 -12.60 4.81 3.09
C ALA A 82 -12.66 3.43 2.40
N ARG A 83 -13.86 2.98 2.01
CA ARG A 83 -14.03 1.72 1.26
C ARG A 83 -13.37 1.77 -0.12
N LEU A 84 -13.48 2.91 -0.81
CA LEU A 84 -12.81 3.10 -2.10
C LEU A 84 -11.29 3.13 -1.92
N ALA A 85 -10.80 3.86 -0.92
CA ALA A 85 -9.37 3.91 -0.64
C ALA A 85 -8.81 2.52 -0.31
N PHE A 86 -9.54 1.72 0.47
CA PHE A 86 -9.18 0.33 0.76
C PHE A 86 -9.11 -0.52 -0.52
N LEU A 87 -10.09 -0.42 -1.41
CA LEU A 87 -10.10 -1.13 -2.70
C LEU A 87 -8.88 -0.73 -3.56
N LEU A 88 -8.65 0.57 -3.71
CA LEU A 88 -7.55 1.09 -4.53
C LEU A 88 -6.17 0.71 -4.01
N LEU A 89 -6.04 0.51 -2.69
CA LEU A 89 -4.77 0.21 -2.01
C LEU A 89 -4.61 -1.25 -1.58
N GLU A 90 -5.57 -2.12 -1.89
CA GLU A 90 -5.45 -3.56 -1.61
C GLU A 90 -4.53 -4.22 -2.66
N PRO A 91 -3.43 -4.89 -2.23
CA PRO A 91 -2.47 -5.53 -3.14
C PRO A 91 -3.11 -6.51 -4.14
N ARG A 92 -4.21 -7.16 -3.74
CA ARG A 92 -4.90 -8.20 -4.51
C ARG A 92 -6.21 -7.75 -5.14
N SER A 93 -6.47 -6.43 -5.19
CA SER A 93 -7.67 -5.93 -5.86
C SER A 93 -7.43 -5.83 -7.36
N ASP A 94 -8.30 -6.45 -8.15
CA ASP A 94 -8.27 -6.41 -9.62
C ASP A 94 -8.51 -5.00 -10.20
N ASP A 95 -9.16 -4.12 -9.41
CA ASP A 95 -9.36 -2.70 -9.74
C ASP A 95 -8.41 -1.77 -8.94
N GLY A 96 -7.43 -2.36 -8.24
CA GLY A 96 -6.49 -1.65 -7.38
C GLY A 96 -5.35 -1.00 -8.14
N LEU A 97 -4.67 -0.03 -7.54
CA LEU A 97 -3.49 0.60 -8.14
C LEU A 97 -2.38 -0.41 -8.47
N ALA A 98 -2.31 -1.51 -7.71
CA ALA A 98 -1.43 -2.65 -7.96
C ALA A 98 -1.76 -3.33 -9.29
N ALA A 99 -3.02 -3.71 -9.53
CA ALA A 99 -3.45 -4.38 -10.75
C ALA A 99 -3.17 -3.57 -12.02
N TRP A 100 -3.20 -2.23 -11.90
CA TRP A 100 -2.84 -1.33 -12.98
C TRP A 100 -1.33 -1.08 -13.11
N GLY A 101 -0.48 -1.76 -12.32
CA GLY A 101 0.97 -1.58 -12.33
C GLY A 101 1.41 -0.16 -11.97
N LEU A 102 0.61 0.57 -11.19
CA LEU A 102 0.85 1.98 -10.88
C LEU A 102 1.74 2.17 -9.65
N VAL A 103 2.00 1.11 -8.90
CA VAL A 103 2.85 1.10 -7.71
C VAL A 103 4.10 0.24 -7.86
N ASP A 104 4.30 -0.35 -9.05
CA ASP A 104 5.39 -1.27 -9.40
C ASP A 104 6.79 -0.82 -8.97
N PRO A 105 7.20 0.45 -9.15
CA PRO A 105 8.54 0.90 -8.76
C PRO A 105 8.83 0.81 -7.25
N TRP A 106 7.79 0.74 -6.41
CA TRP A 106 7.92 0.71 -4.95
C TRP A 106 7.68 -0.67 -4.34
N ILE A 107 7.40 -1.68 -5.17
CA ILE A 107 7.21 -3.05 -4.70
C ILE A 107 8.58 -3.73 -4.60
N GLY A 108 8.95 -4.10 -3.37
CA GLY A 108 10.11 -4.95 -3.06
C GLY A 108 9.66 -6.34 -2.62
N ASP A 109 10.20 -6.80 -1.50
CA ASP A 109 9.70 -7.97 -0.75
C ASP A 109 8.34 -7.70 -0.09
N ALA A 110 8.01 -6.43 0.16
CA ALA A 110 6.74 -5.99 0.70
C ALA A 110 6.00 -5.01 -0.23
N PHE A 111 4.67 -4.99 -0.11
CA PHE A 111 3.82 -4.01 -0.77
C PHE A 111 3.89 -2.65 -0.05
N PRO A 112 3.93 -1.50 -0.76
CA PRO A 112 4.19 -0.18 -0.18
C PRO A 112 2.94 0.45 0.50
N VAL A 113 2.08 -0.37 1.10
CA VAL A 113 0.92 0.07 1.88
C VAL A 113 0.88 -0.72 3.17
N LEU A 114 0.86 0.02 4.28
CA LEU A 114 0.75 -0.52 5.62
C LEU A 114 -0.67 -0.34 6.14
N ARG A 115 -1.10 -1.23 7.03
CA ARG A 115 -2.34 -1.09 7.79
C ARG A 115 -1.99 -0.86 9.24
N LEU A 116 -2.47 0.24 9.82
CA LEU A 116 -2.41 0.42 11.26
C LEU A 116 -3.38 -0.56 11.91
N VAL A 117 -2.88 -1.39 12.82
CA VAL A 117 -3.72 -2.20 13.70
C VAL A 117 -4.06 -1.33 14.89
N SER A 118 -5.31 -0.90 15.02
CA SER A 118 -5.74 -0.24 16.24
C SER A 118 -5.97 -1.32 17.29
N ASP A 119 -5.27 -1.22 18.42
CA ASP A 119 -5.71 -1.92 19.64
C ASP A 119 -7.07 -1.33 20.03
N ARG A 120 -8.04 -2.19 20.33
CA ARG A 120 -9.44 -1.78 20.48
C ARG A 120 -9.77 -1.28 21.88
#